data_AF-A0A8I6WWF8-F1
#
_entry.id   AF-A0A8I6WWF8-F1
#
_cell.length_a   1.000
_cell.length_b   1.000
_cell.length_c   1.000
_cell.angle_alpha   90.00
_cell.angle_beta   90.00
_cell.angle_gamma   90.00
#
_symmetry.space_group_name_H-M   'P 1'
#
loop_
_entity.id
_entity.type
_entity.pdbx_description
1 polymer ?
#
loop_
_entity_poly.entity_id
_entity_poly.type
_entity_poly.pdbx_seq_one_letter_code
_entity_poly.pdbx_strand_id
1 'polypeptide(L)'
;MDEAVSAGRTLNQEQKEVMRSKPTLAAVIDELEHLRAPLAVAVAEEDLLTLVYFGALFDVKPQSDFIATMAAREHERSSCITYDCVGDDTVDLLVEGDLDVVSAVAALAAARPASAVGVSHRDALQACAHHARLWLARADEPIHPGSSVTYAAVRAKLDRIMASDYYTTAAVGGYGAEGVQAQESMAASPEASAVEESGAGEAPKVRSFPLKL
;
A
#
# COMPACT_ATOMS: atom_id res chain seq x y z
N MET A 1 -16.45 9.63 49.01
CA MET A 1 -17.89 9.58 49.32
C MET A 1 -18.11 10.64 50.37
N ASP A 2 -18.29 11.84 49.84
CA ASP A 2 -17.79 13.08 50.39
C ASP A 2 -18.86 13.81 51.22
N GLU A 3 -18.36 14.63 52.13
CA GLU A 3 -18.93 15.54 53.14
C GLU A 3 -20.31 16.19 52.86
N ALA A 4 -20.81 16.15 51.63
CA ALA A 4 -22.12 16.66 51.21
C ALA A 4 -23.29 15.72 51.58
N VAL A 5 -23.06 14.40 51.66
CA VAL A 5 -24.11 13.43 52.05
C VAL A 5 -24.43 13.54 53.55
N SER A 6 -23.45 13.90 54.38
CA SER A 6 -23.62 14.18 55.81
C SER A 6 -24.42 15.46 56.13
N ALA A 7 -24.69 16.31 55.13
CA ALA A 7 -25.38 17.59 55.30
C ALA A 7 -26.85 17.60 54.81
N GLY A 8 -27.42 16.45 54.43
CA GLY A 8 -28.83 16.32 54.07
C GLY A 8 -29.26 16.97 52.74
N ARG A 9 -28.32 17.36 51.87
CA ARG A 9 -28.66 17.88 50.53
C ARG A 9 -29.11 16.74 49.62
N THR A 10 -30.31 16.85 49.07
CA THR A 10 -30.86 15.89 48.11
C THR A 10 -30.27 16.13 46.72
N LEU A 11 -29.99 15.04 45.99
CA LEU A 11 -29.52 15.12 44.59
C LEU A 11 -30.63 15.69 43.70
N ASN A 12 -30.28 16.66 42.86
CA ASN A 12 -31.18 17.15 41.81
C ASN A 12 -31.31 16.08 40.69
N GLN A 13 -32.25 16.30 39.76
CA GLN A 13 -32.53 15.34 38.68
C GLN A 13 -31.30 15.09 37.79
N GLU A 14 -30.55 16.14 37.48
CA GLU A 14 -29.35 16.10 36.65
C GLU A 14 -28.24 15.25 37.30
N GLN A 15 -28.00 15.41 38.62
CA GLN A 15 -27.00 14.63 39.34
C GLN A 15 -27.36 13.13 39.38
N LYS A 16 -28.65 12.79 39.47
CA LYS A 16 -29.10 11.39 39.41
C LYS A 16 -28.90 10.79 38.02
N GLU A 17 -29.16 11.59 36.99
CA GLU A 17 -28.94 11.19 35.60
C GLU A 17 -27.46 10.99 35.30
N VAL A 18 -26.60 11.88 35.80
CA VAL A 18 -25.14 11.74 35.73
C VAL A 18 -24.65 10.48 36.45
N MET A 19 -25.16 10.20 37.67
CA MET A 19 -24.79 8.97 38.38
C MET A 19 -25.25 7.71 37.65
N ARG A 20 -26.39 7.77 36.95
CA ARG A 20 -26.93 6.65 36.16
C ARG A 20 -26.14 6.44 34.86
N SER A 21 -25.70 7.49 34.18
CA SER A 21 -24.98 7.41 32.91
C SER A 21 -23.49 7.06 33.08
N LYS A 22 -22.90 7.38 34.24
CA LYS A 22 -21.50 7.15 34.56
C LYS A 22 -20.97 5.72 34.28
N PRO A 23 -21.64 4.61 34.67
CA PRO A 23 -21.17 3.26 34.34
C PRO A 23 -21.17 2.97 32.84
N THR A 24 -22.17 3.47 32.11
CA THR A 24 -22.23 3.33 30.64
C THR A 24 -21.09 4.09 29.97
N LEU A 25 -20.82 5.33 30.41
CA LEU A 25 -19.72 6.12 29.85
C LEU A 25 -18.35 5.49 30.12
N ALA A 26 -18.14 4.94 31.32
CA ALA A 26 -16.91 4.23 31.66
C ALA A 26 -16.71 3.00 30.77
N ALA A 27 -17.75 2.19 30.56
CA ALA A 27 -17.67 1.03 29.67
C ALA A 27 -17.34 1.42 28.22
N VAL A 28 -17.91 2.50 27.71
CA VAL A 28 -17.61 3.01 26.36
C VAL A 28 -16.16 3.51 26.26
N ILE A 29 -15.63 4.17 27.29
CA ILE A 29 -14.22 4.59 27.33
C ILE A 29 -13.30 3.38 27.27
N ASP A 30 -13.55 2.37 28.10
CA ASP A 30 -12.75 1.13 28.11
C ASP A 30 -12.76 0.43 26.74
N GLU A 31 -13.91 0.42 26.06
CA GLU A 31 -14.05 -0.14 24.71
C GLU A 31 -13.26 0.66 23.66
N LEU A 32 -13.32 2.00 23.70
CA LEU A 32 -12.54 2.85 22.80
C LEU A 32 -11.03 2.71 23.04
N GLU A 33 -10.60 2.57 24.29
CA GLU A 33 -9.19 2.31 24.62
C GLU A 33 -8.73 0.95 24.09
N HIS A 34 -9.60 -0.07 24.15
CA HIS A 34 -9.32 -1.38 23.60
C HIS A 34 -9.16 -1.34 22.07
N LEU A 35 -9.94 -0.53 21.37
CA LEU A 35 -9.87 -0.39 19.91
C LEU A 35 -8.66 0.43 19.42
N ARG A 36 -8.05 1.24 20.29
CA ARG A 36 -6.96 2.14 19.90
C ARG A 36 -5.74 1.41 19.34
N ALA A 37 -5.28 0.36 20.01
CA ALA A 37 -4.11 -0.41 19.61
C ALA A 37 -4.29 -1.14 18.26
N PRO A 38 -5.36 -1.93 18.03
CA PRO A 38 -5.57 -2.61 16.75
C PRO A 38 -5.78 -1.61 15.60
N LEU A 39 -6.44 -0.48 15.83
CA LEU A 39 -6.60 0.54 14.80
C LEU A 39 -5.26 1.20 14.44
N ALA A 40 -4.40 1.48 15.42
CA ALA A 40 -3.07 2.03 15.16
C ALA A 40 -2.19 1.08 14.33
N VAL A 41 -2.30 -0.24 14.56
CA VAL A 41 -1.62 -1.25 13.75
C VAL A 41 -2.16 -1.27 12.31
N ALA A 42 -3.49 -1.31 12.14
CA ALA A 42 -4.09 -1.31 10.81
C ALA A 42 -3.70 -0.08 9.98
N VAL A 43 -3.71 1.12 10.60
CA VAL A 43 -3.26 2.35 9.94
C VAL A 43 -1.79 2.28 9.54
N ALA A 44 -0.93 1.73 10.40
CA ALA A 44 0.50 1.58 10.08
C ALA A 44 0.75 0.56 8.96
N GLU A 45 -0.05 -0.51 8.90
CA GLU A 45 0.01 -1.50 7.81
C GLU A 45 -0.40 -0.89 6.47
N GLU A 46 -1.53 -0.18 6.42
CA GLU A 46 -1.99 0.53 5.22
C GLU A 46 -0.98 1.58 4.74
N ASP A 47 -0.37 2.32 5.66
CA ASP A 47 0.64 3.33 5.38
C ASP A 47 1.92 2.74 4.75
N LEU A 48 2.44 1.64 5.32
CA LEU A 48 3.60 0.94 4.75
C LEU A 48 3.27 0.27 3.40
N LEU A 49 2.09 -0.32 3.27
CA LEU A 49 1.63 -0.90 2.01
C LEU A 49 1.52 0.16 0.92
N THR A 50 1.03 1.34 1.26
CA THR A 50 0.92 2.48 0.32
C THR A 50 2.30 2.90 -0.18
N LEU A 51 3.27 3.06 0.72
CA LEU A 51 4.66 3.35 0.35
C LEU A 51 5.23 2.29 -0.60
N VAL A 52 5.08 1.01 -0.26
CA VAL A 52 5.65 -0.09 -1.06
C VAL A 52 4.94 -0.21 -2.40
N TYR A 53 3.62 -0.03 -2.45
CA TYR A 53 2.82 -0.08 -3.67
C TYR A 53 3.28 0.96 -4.68
N PHE A 54 3.26 2.24 -4.31
CA PHE A 54 3.68 3.33 -5.20
C PHE A 54 5.17 3.28 -5.49
N GLY A 55 6.00 2.96 -4.50
CA GLY A 55 7.44 2.87 -4.71
C GLY A 55 7.84 1.76 -5.69
N ALA A 56 7.14 0.63 -5.69
CA ALA A 56 7.34 -0.43 -6.68
C ALA A 56 6.76 -0.05 -8.06
N LEU A 57 5.64 0.66 -8.09
CA LEU A 57 5.02 1.17 -9.32
C LEU A 57 5.94 2.14 -10.07
N PHE A 58 6.64 3.00 -9.32
CA PHE A 58 7.55 4.01 -9.88
C PHE A 58 9.01 3.53 -10.05
N ASP A 59 9.33 2.29 -9.67
CA ASP A 59 10.69 1.73 -9.76
C ASP A 59 11.11 1.41 -11.20
N VAL A 60 11.51 2.41 -12.00
CA VAL A 60 12.03 2.18 -13.35
C VAL A 60 13.51 1.79 -13.25
N LYS A 61 13.79 0.47 -13.18
CA LYS A 61 15.17 -0.03 -13.25
C LYS A 61 15.59 -0.27 -14.70
N PRO A 62 16.67 0.37 -15.20
CA PRO A 62 17.19 0.13 -16.54
C PRO A 62 17.75 -1.29 -16.74
N GLN A 63 17.89 -2.06 -15.65
CA GLN A 63 18.37 -3.45 -15.63
C GLN A 63 17.23 -4.48 -15.63
N SER A 64 15.96 -4.08 -15.82
CA SER A 64 14.86 -5.02 -15.94
C SER A 64 14.93 -5.74 -17.30
N ASP A 65 15.03 -7.07 -17.29
CA ASP A 65 15.12 -7.91 -18.50
C ASP A 65 13.87 -7.87 -19.41
N PHE A 66 12.83 -7.11 -19.03
CA PHE A 66 11.56 -7.08 -19.76
C PHE A 66 11.15 -5.64 -20.10
N ILE A 67 11.41 -5.25 -21.36
CA ILE A 67 11.11 -3.92 -21.93
C ILE A 67 9.65 -3.48 -21.68
N ALA A 68 8.68 -4.40 -21.75
CA ALA A 68 7.28 -4.07 -21.53
C ALA A 68 6.94 -3.74 -20.06
N THR A 69 7.66 -4.30 -19.07
CA THR A 69 7.50 -3.91 -17.65
C THR A 69 8.06 -2.51 -17.44
N MET A 70 9.19 -2.19 -18.07
CA MET A 70 9.77 -0.86 -18.00
C MET A 70 8.84 0.18 -18.64
N ALA A 71 8.34 -0.10 -19.85
CA ALA A 71 7.41 0.78 -20.55
C ALA A 71 6.09 1.00 -19.78
N ALA A 72 5.57 -0.05 -19.12
CA ALA A 72 4.40 0.09 -18.25
C ALA A 72 4.70 1.01 -17.05
N ARG A 73 5.85 0.86 -16.39
CA ARG A 73 6.25 1.74 -15.26
C ARG A 73 6.52 3.18 -15.70
N GLU A 74 7.14 3.38 -16.85
CA GLU A 74 7.32 4.71 -17.46
C GLU A 74 5.96 5.36 -17.78
N HIS A 75 5.01 4.58 -18.29
CA HIS A 75 3.65 5.06 -18.51
C HIS A 75 2.98 5.48 -17.19
N GLU A 76 3.06 4.67 -16.14
CA GLU A 76 2.49 4.99 -14.82
C GLU A 76 3.06 6.30 -14.24
N ARG A 77 4.37 6.51 -14.36
CA ARG A 77 5.04 7.74 -13.92
C ARG A 77 4.55 8.96 -14.69
N SER A 78 4.51 8.85 -16.02
CA SER A 78 4.01 9.90 -16.90
C SER A 78 2.55 10.24 -16.60
N SER A 79 1.72 9.22 -16.35
CA SER A 79 0.32 9.39 -15.98
C SER A 79 0.20 10.13 -14.64
N CYS A 80 0.91 9.70 -13.60
CA CYS A 80 0.92 10.34 -12.28
C CYS A 80 1.24 11.84 -12.36
N ILE A 81 2.32 12.20 -13.07
CA ILE A 81 2.74 13.61 -13.25
C ILE A 81 1.70 14.41 -14.02
N THR A 82 1.07 13.82 -15.05
CA THR A 82 0.09 14.51 -15.88
C THR A 82 -1.16 14.90 -15.10
N TYR A 83 -1.62 14.04 -14.18
CA TYR A 83 -2.76 14.33 -13.31
C TYR A 83 -2.47 15.42 -12.27
N ASP A 84 -1.21 15.55 -11.84
CA ASP A 84 -0.79 16.62 -10.92
C ASP A 84 -0.85 18.02 -11.57
N CYS A 85 -0.67 18.10 -12.90
CA CYS A 85 -0.70 19.34 -13.67
C CYS A 85 -2.09 20.00 -13.78
N VAL A 86 -3.16 19.36 -13.31
CA VAL A 86 -4.55 19.86 -13.47
C VAL A 86 -5.02 20.70 -12.27
N GLY A 87 -4.22 20.77 -11.19
CA GLY A 87 -4.47 21.63 -10.02
C GLY A 87 -3.97 23.07 -10.18
N ASP A 88 -4.63 24.02 -9.50
CA ASP A 88 -4.46 25.49 -9.60
C ASP A 88 -3.07 26.02 -9.16
N ASP A 89 -2.24 25.21 -8.48
CA ASP A 89 -0.95 25.63 -7.91
C ASP A 89 0.26 25.10 -8.71
N THR A 90 0.54 25.74 -9.85
CA THR A 90 1.63 25.36 -10.79
C THR A 90 3.08 25.46 -10.25
N VAL A 91 3.29 25.83 -8.99
CA VAL A 91 4.63 26.13 -8.42
C VAL A 91 5.30 24.94 -7.71
N ASP A 92 4.60 23.84 -7.49
CA ASP A 92 5.15 22.64 -6.84
C ASP A 92 4.62 21.37 -7.50
N LEU A 93 4.73 21.29 -8.82
CA LEU A 93 4.32 20.10 -9.57
C LEU A 93 5.25 18.91 -9.28
N LEU A 94 4.69 17.71 -9.25
CA LEU A 94 5.43 16.46 -9.20
C LEU A 94 6.33 16.36 -10.43
N VAL A 95 7.59 16.06 -10.17
CA VAL A 95 8.58 15.78 -11.21
C VAL A 95 9.06 14.33 -11.10
N GLU A 96 9.72 13.81 -12.15
CA GLU A 96 10.28 12.46 -12.16
C GLU A 96 11.16 12.18 -10.92
N GLY A 97 11.94 13.18 -10.48
CA GLY A 97 12.78 13.07 -9.29
C GLY A 97 11.99 12.87 -7.99
N ASP A 98 10.74 13.36 -7.90
CA ASP A 98 9.87 13.11 -6.75
C ASP A 98 9.43 11.64 -6.71
N LEU A 99 9.16 11.03 -7.87
CA LEU A 99 8.80 9.62 -7.97
C LEU A 99 10.00 8.70 -7.69
N ASP A 100 11.21 9.13 -8.08
CA ASP A 100 12.45 8.42 -7.77
C ASP A 100 12.71 8.35 -6.27
N VAL A 101 12.49 9.44 -5.52
CA VAL A 101 12.69 9.43 -4.07
C VAL A 101 11.61 8.60 -3.36
N VAL A 102 10.38 8.55 -3.86
CA VAL A 102 9.34 7.62 -3.36
C VAL A 102 9.79 6.18 -3.55
N SER A 103 10.26 5.82 -4.75
CA SER A 103 10.78 4.48 -5.04
C SER A 103 12.01 4.14 -4.18
N ALA A 104 12.92 5.10 -3.97
CA ALA A 104 14.09 4.92 -3.12
C ALA A 104 13.73 4.66 -1.66
N VAL A 105 12.78 5.41 -1.08
CA VAL A 105 12.33 5.21 0.31
C VAL A 105 11.62 3.87 0.47
N ALA A 106 10.79 3.47 -0.51
CA ALA A 106 10.18 2.15 -0.50
C ALA A 106 11.22 1.02 -0.58
N ALA A 107 12.25 1.17 -1.41
CA ALA A 107 13.35 0.22 -1.49
C ALA A 107 14.15 0.15 -0.18
N LEU A 108 14.40 1.29 0.49
CA LEU A 108 15.03 1.30 1.80
C LEU A 108 14.19 0.55 2.85
N ALA A 109 12.87 0.70 2.81
CA ALA A 109 11.95 0.07 3.77
C ALA A 109 11.67 -1.41 3.51
N ALA A 110 11.80 -1.89 2.27
CA ALA A 110 11.33 -3.23 1.88
C ALA A 110 12.36 -4.11 1.15
N ALA A 111 13.51 -3.57 0.73
CA ALA A 111 14.49 -4.29 -0.06
C ALA A 111 15.90 -4.22 0.51
N ARG A 112 16.66 -5.29 0.31
CA ARG A 112 18.09 -5.30 0.58
C ARG A 112 18.80 -4.46 -0.50
N PRO A 113 19.54 -3.40 -0.14
CA PRO A 113 20.24 -2.60 -1.14
C PRO A 113 21.38 -3.40 -1.77
N ALA A 114 21.62 -3.21 -3.06
CA ALA A 114 22.68 -3.91 -3.80
C ALA A 114 24.08 -3.61 -3.23
N SER A 115 24.25 -2.45 -2.58
CA SER A 115 25.49 -2.04 -1.91
C SER A 115 25.75 -2.77 -0.59
N ALA A 116 24.79 -3.53 -0.04
CA ALA A 116 24.93 -4.28 1.21
C ALA A 116 25.74 -5.59 1.05
N VAL A 117 26.87 -5.51 0.36
CA VAL A 117 27.83 -6.61 0.20
C VAL A 117 28.43 -6.93 1.57
N GLY A 118 28.45 -8.21 1.94
CA GLY A 118 28.97 -8.65 3.24
C GLY A 118 28.04 -8.42 4.44
N VAL A 119 26.89 -7.77 4.26
CA VAL A 119 25.87 -7.61 5.31
C VAL A 119 25.00 -8.88 5.40
N SER A 120 24.64 -9.30 6.61
CA SER A 120 23.73 -10.45 6.78
C SER A 120 22.30 -10.07 6.38
N HIS A 121 21.46 -11.05 6.02
CA HIS A 121 20.03 -10.78 5.78
C HIS A 121 19.32 -10.24 7.03
N ARG A 122 19.76 -10.64 8.23
CA ARG A 122 19.22 -10.13 9.49
C ARG A 122 19.49 -8.64 9.66
N ASP A 123 20.74 -8.22 9.45
CA ASP A 123 21.13 -6.81 9.63
C ASP A 123 20.52 -5.94 8.52
N ALA A 124 20.45 -6.45 7.29
CA ALA A 124 19.73 -5.79 6.21
C ALA A 124 18.24 -5.59 6.55
N LEU A 125 17.57 -6.62 7.07
CA LEU A 125 16.18 -6.52 7.50
C LEU A 125 16.00 -5.53 8.66
N GLN A 126 16.95 -5.47 9.59
CA GLN A 126 16.93 -4.47 10.67
C GLN A 126 17.08 -3.03 10.16
N ALA A 127 17.92 -2.82 9.13
CA ALA A 127 18.02 -1.53 8.44
C ALA A 127 16.69 -1.19 7.76
N CYS A 128 16.07 -2.13 7.04
CA CYS A 128 14.74 -1.93 6.45
C CYS A 128 13.70 -1.53 7.50
N ALA A 129 13.66 -2.25 8.63
CA ALA A 129 12.78 -1.94 9.74
C ALA A 129 13.05 -0.56 10.36
N HIS A 130 14.30 -0.07 10.33
CA HIS A 130 14.62 1.29 10.76
C HIS A 130 14.02 2.34 9.83
N HIS A 131 14.17 2.18 8.51
CA HIS A 131 13.55 3.07 7.53
C HIS A 131 12.02 3.05 7.61
N ALA A 132 11.41 1.88 7.78
CA ALA A 132 9.97 1.75 7.99
C ALA A 132 9.49 2.53 9.23
N ARG A 133 10.26 2.52 10.33
CA ARG A 133 9.94 3.30 11.53
C ARG A 133 10.04 4.80 11.29
N LEU A 134 11.06 5.27 10.57
CA LEU A 134 11.20 6.69 10.21
C LEU A 134 10.04 7.16 9.32
N TRP A 135 9.61 6.33 8.38
CA TRP A 135 8.42 6.58 7.55
C TRP A 135 7.15 6.72 8.39
N LEU A 136 6.87 5.75 9.26
CA LEU A 136 5.71 5.76 10.16
C LEU A 136 5.73 6.93 11.15
N ALA A 137 6.92 7.34 11.60
CA ALA A 137 7.10 8.48 12.48
C ALA A 137 6.96 9.84 11.77
N ARG A 138 6.84 9.87 10.44
CA ARG A 138 6.84 11.11 9.63
C ARG A 138 8.10 11.95 9.90
N ALA A 139 9.24 11.27 9.97
CA ALA A 139 10.54 11.81 10.32
C ALA A 139 10.99 12.99 9.43
N ASP A 140 11.47 14.07 10.06
CA ASP A 140 12.20 15.16 9.38
C ASP A 140 13.68 14.80 9.13
N GLU A 141 14.10 13.60 9.54
CA GLU A 141 15.41 13.06 9.25
C GLU A 141 15.64 12.84 7.74
N PRO A 142 16.87 13.02 7.24
CA PRO A 142 17.18 12.80 5.84
C PRO A 142 17.12 11.29 5.49
N ILE A 143 16.70 10.97 4.26
CA ILE A 143 16.55 9.57 3.79
C ILE A 143 17.87 8.80 3.75
N HIS A 144 18.99 9.51 3.58
CA HIS A 144 20.35 9.00 3.75
C HIS A 144 21.28 10.14 4.21
N PRO A 145 22.46 9.83 4.77
CA PRO A 145 23.42 10.86 5.17
C PRO A 145 23.73 11.82 4.02
N GLY A 146 23.62 13.13 4.27
CA GLY A 146 23.89 14.18 3.28
C GLY A 146 22.76 14.47 2.28
N SER A 147 21.63 13.75 2.33
CA SER A 147 20.45 14.12 1.55
C SER A 147 19.80 15.38 2.11
N SER A 148 19.31 16.25 1.23
CA SER A 148 18.39 17.33 1.59
C SER A 148 16.93 16.89 1.66
N VAL A 149 16.63 15.65 1.25
CA VAL A 149 15.27 15.08 1.21
C VAL A 149 15.02 14.29 2.50
N THR A 150 13.88 14.56 3.13
CA THR A 150 13.45 13.94 4.40
C THR A 150 12.28 12.96 4.20
N TYR A 151 12.01 12.08 5.16
CA TYR A 151 10.85 11.18 5.07
C TYR A 151 9.54 11.97 5.03
N ALA A 152 9.42 13.02 5.83
CA ALA A 152 8.28 13.93 5.83
C ALA A 152 8.05 14.58 4.46
N ALA A 153 9.12 15.02 3.79
CA ALA A 153 9.03 15.61 2.45
C ALA A 153 8.54 14.59 1.40
N VAL A 154 9.11 13.37 1.40
CA VAL A 154 8.65 12.29 0.49
C VAL A 154 7.20 11.92 0.78
N ARG A 155 6.80 11.93 2.05
CA ARG A 155 5.41 11.66 2.44
C ARG A 155 4.45 12.71 1.95
N ALA A 156 4.81 13.99 2.01
CA ALA A 156 3.98 15.06 1.44
C ALA A 156 3.74 14.87 -0.07
N LYS A 157 4.72 14.34 -0.80
CA LYS A 157 4.57 13.98 -2.22
C LYS A 157 3.58 12.82 -2.40
N LEU A 158 3.64 11.80 -1.55
CA LEU A 158 2.71 10.68 -1.61
C LEU A 158 1.28 11.08 -1.21
N ASP A 159 1.13 11.93 -0.19
CA ASP A 159 -0.16 12.51 0.23
C ASP A 159 -0.80 13.29 -0.94
N ARG A 160 0.00 14.00 -1.74
CA ARG A 160 -0.47 14.67 -2.97
C ARG A 160 -0.94 13.69 -4.03
N ILE A 161 -0.17 12.63 -4.30
CA ILE A 161 -0.55 11.58 -5.26
C ILE A 161 -1.90 10.98 -4.85
N MET A 162 -2.09 10.64 -3.58
CA MET A 162 -3.34 10.08 -3.07
C MET A 162 -4.51 11.07 -3.08
N ALA A 163 -4.24 12.37 -3.01
CA ALA A 163 -5.25 13.41 -3.13
C ALA A 163 -5.64 13.74 -4.59
N SER A 164 -4.87 13.28 -5.57
CA SER A 164 -5.08 13.55 -6.98
C SER A 164 -6.05 12.57 -7.64
N ASP A 165 -6.60 12.97 -8.79
CA ASP A 165 -7.45 12.11 -9.62
C ASP A 165 -6.69 10.88 -10.17
N TYR A 166 -5.35 10.89 -10.19
CA TYR A 166 -4.56 9.69 -10.53
C TYR A 166 -4.88 8.52 -9.60
N TYR A 167 -5.11 8.77 -8.32
CA TYR A 167 -5.37 7.73 -7.34
C TYR A 167 -6.78 7.12 -7.47
N THR A 168 -7.76 7.91 -7.91
CA THR A 168 -9.18 7.51 -7.90
C THR A 168 -9.73 7.19 -9.30
N THR A 169 -9.07 7.67 -10.36
CA THR A 169 -9.47 7.38 -11.74
C THR A 169 -9.11 5.94 -12.08
N ALA A 170 -10.11 5.13 -12.43
CA ALA A 170 -9.86 3.79 -12.94
C ALA A 170 -9.03 3.90 -14.23
N ALA A 171 -7.90 3.18 -14.30
CA ALA A 171 -7.03 3.17 -15.46
C ALA A 171 -7.84 2.90 -16.74
N VAL A 172 -7.90 3.89 -17.63
CA VAL A 172 -8.60 3.77 -18.92
C VAL A 172 -7.73 2.93 -19.85
N GLY A 173 -7.93 1.62 -19.82
CA GLY A 173 -7.33 0.67 -20.75
C GLY A 173 -5.95 0.19 -20.33
N GLY A 174 -5.87 -1.06 -19.90
CA GLY A 174 -4.59 -1.73 -19.65
C GLY A 174 -3.82 -1.91 -20.96
N TYR A 175 -2.67 -1.28 -21.08
CA TYR A 175 -1.62 -1.74 -21.97
C TYR A 175 -0.92 -2.93 -21.28
N GLY A 176 -1.50 -4.12 -21.41
CA GLY A 176 -0.84 -5.36 -21.01
C GLY A 176 -1.59 -6.26 -20.04
N ALA A 177 -2.77 -6.74 -20.45
CA ALA A 177 -3.29 -8.04 -20.05
C ALA A 177 -4.34 -8.50 -21.07
N GLU A 178 -3.90 -8.87 -22.27
CA GLU A 178 -4.73 -9.73 -23.11
C GLU A 178 -4.90 -11.07 -22.39
N GLY A 179 -6.15 -11.39 -22.07
CA GLY A 179 -6.62 -12.76 -21.87
C GLY A 179 -6.87 -13.18 -20.43
N VAL A 180 -8.01 -12.76 -19.86
CA VAL A 180 -9.10 -13.67 -19.44
C VAL A 180 -10.39 -12.84 -19.42
N GLN A 181 -11.08 -12.74 -20.57
CA GLN A 181 -12.49 -12.36 -20.56
C GLN A 181 -13.30 -13.60 -20.20
N ALA A 182 -13.65 -13.75 -18.93
CA ALA A 182 -14.76 -14.60 -18.53
C ALA A 182 -16.06 -13.84 -18.87
N GLN A 183 -16.47 -13.91 -20.13
CA GLN A 183 -17.79 -13.46 -20.53
C GLN A 183 -18.77 -14.61 -20.25
N GLU A 184 -19.38 -14.60 -19.07
CA GLU A 184 -20.58 -15.38 -18.80
C GLU A 184 -21.74 -14.78 -19.62
N SER A 185 -22.17 -15.50 -20.65
CA SER A 185 -23.50 -15.31 -21.22
C SER A 185 -24.05 -16.66 -21.69
N MET A 186 -25.07 -17.14 -20.98
CA MET A 186 -25.94 -18.26 -21.35
C MET A 186 -26.56 -18.07 -22.73
N ALA A 187 -26.50 -19.09 -23.59
CA ALA A 187 -27.63 -19.54 -24.41
C ALA A 187 -27.34 -20.88 -25.14
N ALA A 188 -28.14 -21.89 -24.79
CA ALA A 188 -28.74 -22.96 -25.59
C ALA A 188 -27.99 -23.62 -26.79
N SER A 189 -27.84 -24.95 -26.68
CA SER A 189 -27.83 -25.97 -27.76
C SER A 189 -28.99 -25.79 -28.77
N PRO A 190 -28.93 -26.27 -30.04
CA PRO A 190 -28.63 -27.69 -30.35
C PRO A 190 -27.88 -28.04 -31.66
N GLU A 191 -27.49 -29.33 -31.71
CA GLU A 191 -27.31 -30.29 -32.82
C GLU A 191 -26.31 -30.10 -33.99
N ALA A 192 -25.33 -31.02 -33.97
CA ALA A 192 -24.90 -31.97 -35.02
C ALA A 192 -24.48 -31.48 -36.42
N SER A 193 -23.20 -31.69 -36.74
CA SER A 193 -22.80 -32.43 -37.95
C SER A 193 -21.38 -32.98 -37.81
N ALA A 194 -21.22 -34.25 -38.18
CA ALA A 194 -19.97 -34.99 -38.21
C ALA A 194 -19.16 -34.66 -39.46
N VAL A 195 -17.84 -34.47 -39.33
CA VAL A 195 -16.87 -34.78 -40.38
C VAL A 195 -15.59 -35.29 -39.71
N GLU A 196 -15.22 -36.52 -40.06
CA GLU A 196 -13.94 -37.15 -39.75
C GLU A 196 -12.79 -36.48 -40.52
N GLU A 197 -11.63 -36.30 -39.89
CA GLU A 197 -10.36 -36.63 -40.56
C GLU A 197 -9.23 -36.93 -39.57
N SER A 198 -8.53 -38.00 -39.89
CA SER A 198 -7.38 -38.63 -39.26
C SER A 198 -6.15 -37.73 -39.06
N GLY A 199 -5.39 -37.99 -37.98
CA GLY A 199 -4.03 -37.48 -37.84
C GLY A 199 -3.34 -37.92 -36.55
N ALA A 200 -2.59 -39.02 -36.62
CA ALA A 200 -1.76 -39.53 -35.54
C ALA A 200 -0.60 -38.57 -35.22
N GLY A 201 -0.32 -38.36 -33.93
CA GLY A 201 0.77 -37.47 -33.49
C GLY A 201 1.04 -37.52 -31.99
N GLU A 202 1.62 -38.63 -31.54
CA GLU A 202 2.63 -38.78 -30.48
C GLU A 202 2.63 -37.81 -29.27
N ALA A 203 2.29 -38.34 -28.09
CA ALA A 203 2.36 -37.64 -26.80
C ALA A 203 3.81 -37.52 -26.28
N PRO A 204 4.22 -36.40 -25.66
CA PRO A 204 5.54 -36.27 -25.07
C PRO A 204 5.64 -36.96 -23.71
N LYS A 205 6.75 -37.66 -23.53
CA LYS A 205 7.11 -38.54 -22.40
C LYS A 205 7.43 -37.72 -21.14
N VAL A 206 6.63 -37.90 -20.09
CA VAL A 206 6.90 -37.38 -18.74
C VAL A 206 8.21 -38.00 -18.21
N ARG A 207 9.21 -37.17 -17.93
CA ARG A 207 10.45 -37.59 -17.25
C ARG A 207 10.23 -37.55 -15.74
N SER A 208 10.27 -38.71 -15.09
CA SER A 208 10.41 -38.78 -13.63
C SER A 208 11.87 -38.56 -13.22
N PHE A 209 12.10 -37.78 -12.18
CA PHE A 209 13.38 -37.69 -11.48
C PHE A 209 13.26 -38.42 -10.14
N PRO A 210 14.20 -39.30 -9.76
CA PRO A 210 14.20 -39.88 -8.43
C PRO A 210 14.80 -38.91 -7.41
N LEU A 211 14.04 -38.68 -6.33
CA LEU A 211 14.51 -38.13 -5.07
C LEU A 211 15.53 -39.09 -4.46
N LYS A 212 16.73 -38.61 -4.16
CA LYS A 212 17.67 -39.29 -3.25
C LYS A 212 17.47 -38.71 -1.85
N LEU A 213 17.18 -39.58 -0.88
CA LEU A 213 17.38 -39.34 0.55
C LEU A 213 18.88 -39.17 0.84
#